data_AF-A0AAX0ZCI8-F1
#
_entry.id   AF-A0AAX0ZCI8-F1
#
_cell.length_a   1.000
_cell.length_b   1.000
_cell.length_c   1.000
_cell.angle_alpha   90.00
_cell.angle_beta   90.00
_cell.angle_gamma   90.00
#
_symmetry.space_group_name_H-M   'P 1'
#
loop_
_entity.id
_entity.type
_entity.pdbx_description
1 polymer ?
#
loop_
_entity_poly.entity_id
_entity_poly.type
_entity_poly.pdbx_seq_one_letter_code
_entity_poly.pdbx_strand_id
1 'polypeptide(L)'
;MIQVKEIRGGYGEKEIIRGISLEVKQGEFLGILGPNGSGKTTLLKMMAGVLAPESGEVRLGGHLVQSYQPKALAQKMAVLPQKTDQAFSFTVEETVQFGRYPYQKGWLQSVTQEDVLVVRKVMEQTGVAQFKDQPIHELSGGEQQRVYLAQALAQQPEYLLLDEPTSFLDLAYQKDLLDLIKEETTSSRLTVIGVFHDVNIASLYCDRLLLLHEGKTDMLGLPHHVLTTERINRVYETNVTPLQHPIRANPQLMIEPAVSSNASIVNIADGWRTYGSEGMIFSINQPLRILTSHKENGGFFWKRSIGTGTKTLHHQLEPTEDMLFFEQAKGLAKYAAEDAEDDMILYSMLQQEELTIWLILKRSLSDGAAVQLIGQLMHIIKQETSIPIHHLCIAAPNTQETEDVDLLNERLGQKVYGLLHKLKVIQK
;
A
#
# COMPACT_ATOMS: atom_id res chain seq x y z
N MET A 1 27.28 -2.17 -10.26
CA MET A 1 26.46 -1.32 -11.16
C MET A 1 26.09 -2.10 -12.41
N ILE A 2 24.83 -2.02 -12.84
CA ILE A 2 24.35 -2.52 -14.13
C ILE A 2 24.13 -1.32 -15.05
N GLN A 3 24.62 -1.40 -16.29
CA GLN A 3 24.39 -0.39 -17.33
C GLN A 3 23.78 -1.05 -18.56
N VAL A 4 22.72 -0.45 -19.06
CA VAL A 4 22.03 -0.85 -20.28
C VAL A 4 22.07 0.34 -21.22
N LYS A 5 22.54 0.14 -22.45
CA LYS A 5 22.67 1.21 -23.44
C LYS A 5 22.00 0.81 -24.74
N GLU A 6 20.94 1.53 -25.08
CA GLU A 6 20.20 1.47 -26.34
C GLU A 6 19.89 0.05 -26.80
N ILE A 7 19.51 -0.83 -25.85
CA ILE A 7 19.27 -2.22 -26.20
C ILE A 7 18.00 -2.34 -27.03
N ARG A 8 18.07 -3.18 -28.05
CA ARG A 8 16.95 -3.54 -28.93
C ARG A 8 16.89 -5.04 -29.14
N GLY A 9 15.71 -5.54 -29.44
CA GLY A 9 15.50 -6.88 -29.96
C GLY A 9 14.32 -7.60 -29.33
N GLY A 10 14.23 -8.89 -29.56
CA GLY A 10 13.17 -9.71 -28.99
C GLY A 10 13.29 -11.18 -29.37
N TYR A 11 12.23 -11.72 -29.97
CA TYR A 11 12.15 -13.13 -30.34
C TYR A 11 11.89 -13.25 -31.83
N GLY A 12 12.78 -13.94 -32.56
CA GLY A 12 12.70 -14.04 -34.01
C GLY A 12 12.77 -12.66 -34.66
N GLU A 13 11.81 -12.33 -35.51
CA GLU A 13 11.71 -11.02 -36.18
C GLU A 13 10.96 -9.96 -35.36
N LYS A 14 10.41 -10.33 -34.18
CA LYS A 14 9.59 -9.43 -33.38
C LYS A 14 10.45 -8.62 -32.40
N GLU A 15 10.66 -7.35 -32.72
CA GLU A 15 11.29 -6.37 -31.81
C GLU A 15 10.35 -6.05 -30.64
N ILE A 16 10.67 -6.61 -29.47
CA ILE A 16 9.93 -6.40 -28.21
C ILE A 16 10.48 -5.22 -27.43
N ILE A 17 11.81 -5.06 -27.42
CA ILE A 17 12.52 -3.97 -26.76
C ILE A 17 13.04 -3.02 -27.84
N ARG A 18 12.75 -1.72 -27.70
CA ARG A 18 12.88 -0.72 -28.78
C ARG A 18 13.77 0.46 -28.39
N GLY A 19 14.97 0.19 -27.88
CA GLY A 19 15.96 1.20 -27.52
C GLY A 19 15.81 1.64 -26.07
N ILE A 20 16.11 0.74 -25.13
CA ILE A 20 16.08 1.03 -23.70
C ILE A 20 17.48 1.34 -23.20
N SER A 21 17.60 2.42 -22.43
CA SER A 21 18.81 2.83 -21.72
C SER A 21 18.50 3.06 -20.24
N LEU A 22 19.30 2.47 -19.35
CA LEU A 22 19.18 2.66 -17.90
C LEU A 22 20.48 2.33 -17.17
N GLU A 23 20.58 2.83 -15.93
CA GLU A 23 21.66 2.50 -15.00
C GLU A 23 21.08 2.20 -13.62
N VAL A 24 21.58 1.12 -13.02
CA VAL A 24 21.25 0.67 -11.66
C VAL A 24 22.51 0.69 -10.81
N LYS A 25 22.50 1.54 -9.78
CA LYS A 25 23.62 1.74 -8.87
C LYS A 25 23.75 0.57 -7.90
N GLN A 26 24.93 0.42 -7.31
CA GLN A 26 25.15 -0.61 -6.31
C GLN A 26 24.25 -0.38 -5.08
N GLY A 27 23.58 -1.42 -4.60
CA GLY A 27 22.64 -1.34 -3.47
C GLY A 27 21.31 -0.67 -3.81
N GLU A 28 21.03 -0.38 -5.08
CA GLU A 28 19.75 0.17 -5.53
C GLU A 28 18.75 -0.97 -5.79
N PHE A 29 17.49 -0.76 -5.38
CA PHE A 29 16.36 -1.59 -5.78
C PHE A 29 15.55 -0.87 -6.87
N LEU A 30 15.73 -1.27 -8.13
CA LEU A 30 14.96 -0.79 -9.28
C LEU A 30 13.73 -1.69 -9.53
N GLY A 31 12.54 -1.10 -9.54
CA GLY A 31 11.31 -1.76 -9.97
C GLY A 31 11.00 -1.52 -11.45
N ILE A 32 10.58 -2.55 -12.18
CA ILE A 32 10.12 -2.48 -13.56
C ILE A 32 8.60 -2.69 -13.57
N LEU A 33 7.89 -1.70 -14.10
CA LEU A 33 6.45 -1.62 -14.23
C LEU A 33 6.04 -1.54 -15.71
N GLY A 34 4.75 -1.73 -15.96
CA GLY A 34 4.14 -1.61 -17.27
C GLY A 34 3.07 -2.68 -17.50
N PRO A 35 2.19 -2.50 -18.50
CA PRO A 35 1.13 -3.45 -18.82
C PRO A 35 1.70 -4.79 -19.32
N ASN A 36 0.83 -5.79 -19.45
CA ASN A 36 1.20 -7.06 -20.05
C ASN A 36 1.66 -6.85 -21.50
N GLY A 37 2.72 -7.55 -21.89
CA GLY A 37 3.31 -7.39 -23.23
C GLY A 37 4.22 -6.17 -23.42
N SER A 38 4.46 -5.35 -22.39
CA SER A 38 5.36 -4.18 -22.50
C SER A 38 6.85 -4.53 -22.61
N GLY A 39 7.22 -5.80 -22.41
CA GLY A 39 8.59 -6.29 -22.54
C GLY A 39 9.37 -6.47 -21.22
N LYS A 40 8.72 -6.35 -20.04
CA LYS A 40 9.39 -6.45 -18.71
C LYS A 40 10.30 -7.68 -18.56
N THR A 41 9.74 -8.87 -18.77
CA THR A 41 10.49 -10.15 -18.71
C THR A 41 11.55 -10.26 -19.80
N THR A 42 11.29 -9.73 -21.00
CA THR A 42 12.28 -9.72 -22.10
C THR A 42 13.48 -8.84 -21.74
N LEU A 43 13.24 -7.64 -21.20
CA LEU A 43 14.28 -6.76 -20.70
C LEU A 43 15.08 -7.43 -19.58
N LEU A 44 14.41 -8.08 -18.62
CA LEU A 44 15.06 -8.81 -17.54
C LEU A 44 15.97 -9.94 -18.08
N LYS A 45 15.50 -10.72 -19.06
CA LYS A 45 16.28 -11.78 -19.73
C LYS A 45 17.49 -11.23 -20.49
N MET A 46 17.37 -10.05 -21.10
CA MET A 46 18.51 -9.37 -21.75
C MET A 46 19.54 -8.91 -20.73
N MET A 47 19.10 -8.34 -19.61
CA MET A 47 19.99 -7.95 -18.51
C MET A 47 20.68 -9.16 -17.87
N ALA A 48 19.99 -10.29 -17.79
CA ALA A 48 20.53 -11.56 -17.29
C ALA A 48 21.51 -12.25 -18.25
N GLY A 49 21.63 -11.78 -19.49
CA GLY A 49 22.45 -12.44 -20.52
C GLY A 49 21.86 -13.71 -21.10
N VAL A 50 20.61 -14.05 -20.73
CA VAL A 50 19.87 -15.21 -21.26
C VAL A 50 19.40 -14.95 -22.69
N LEU A 51 19.07 -13.69 -22.99
CA LEU A 51 18.69 -13.24 -24.34
C LEU A 51 19.70 -12.20 -24.82
N ALA A 52 20.39 -12.45 -25.92
CA ALA A 52 21.27 -11.46 -26.51
C ALA A 52 20.43 -10.34 -27.16
N PRO A 53 20.75 -9.05 -26.93
CA PRO A 53 20.13 -7.97 -27.68
C PRO A 53 20.61 -8.01 -29.15
N GLU A 54 19.76 -7.56 -30.07
CA GLU A 54 20.11 -7.40 -31.49
C GLU A 54 21.05 -6.21 -31.72
N SER A 55 20.88 -5.15 -30.92
CA SER A 55 21.79 -4.01 -30.87
C SER A 55 21.85 -3.42 -29.47
N GLY A 56 22.86 -2.60 -29.21
CA GLY A 56 23.12 -2.03 -27.88
C GLY A 56 23.91 -3.01 -26.99
N GLU A 57 24.10 -2.65 -25.73
CA GLU A 57 24.91 -3.45 -24.81
C GLU A 57 24.37 -3.44 -23.37
N VAL A 58 24.57 -4.56 -22.68
CA VAL A 58 24.39 -4.68 -21.23
C VAL A 58 25.75 -4.89 -20.60
N ARG A 59 26.09 -4.08 -19.60
CA ARG A 59 27.33 -4.19 -18.83
C ARG A 59 27.07 -4.45 -17.35
N LEU A 60 27.82 -5.40 -16.80
CA LEU A 60 27.87 -5.74 -15.39
C LEU A 60 29.26 -5.34 -14.85
N GLY A 61 29.33 -4.42 -13.89
CA GLY A 61 30.62 -3.99 -13.33
C GLY A 61 31.61 -3.45 -14.38
N GLY A 62 31.11 -2.86 -15.48
CA GLY A 62 31.91 -2.32 -16.58
C GLY A 62 32.20 -3.29 -17.75
N HIS A 63 31.96 -4.58 -17.58
CA HIS A 63 32.20 -5.60 -18.61
C HIS A 63 30.89 -6.00 -19.31
N LEU A 64 30.95 -6.34 -20.61
CA LEU A 64 29.78 -6.85 -21.34
C LEU A 64 29.27 -8.13 -20.68
N VAL A 65 27.95 -8.22 -20.45
CA VAL A 65 27.32 -9.42 -19.89
C VAL A 65 27.65 -10.67 -20.71
N GLN A 66 27.63 -10.55 -22.04
CA GLN A 66 27.93 -11.63 -22.97
C GLN A 66 29.40 -12.08 -22.94
N SER A 67 30.31 -11.28 -22.35
CA SER A 67 31.74 -11.62 -22.25
C SER A 67 32.09 -12.47 -21.02
N TYR A 68 31.16 -12.62 -20.07
CA TYR A 68 31.37 -13.45 -18.90
C TYR A 68 31.29 -14.94 -19.27
N GLN A 69 32.19 -15.74 -18.70
CA GLN A 69 31.99 -17.18 -18.66
C GLN A 69 30.75 -17.51 -17.81
N PRO A 70 29.92 -18.50 -18.18
CA PRO A 70 28.66 -18.79 -17.47
C PRO A 70 28.81 -18.92 -15.95
N LYS A 71 29.86 -19.62 -15.50
CA LYS A 71 30.16 -19.81 -14.08
C LYS A 71 30.54 -18.50 -13.37
N ALA A 72 31.30 -17.63 -14.03
CA ALA A 72 31.69 -16.33 -13.49
C ALA A 72 30.49 -15.36 -13.43
N LEU A 73 29.57 -15.45 -14.40
CA LEU A 73 28.32 -14.68 -14.37
C LEU A 73 27.43 -15.14 -13.21
N ALA A 74 27.26 -16.46 -13.03
CA ALA A 74 26.46 -17.03 -11.95
C ALA A 74 27.01 -16.78 -10.53
N GLN A 75 28.31 -16.46 -10.38
CA GLN A 75 28.89 -16.00 -9.12
C GLN A 75 28.57 -14.52 -8.82
N LYS A 76 28.16 -13.75 -9.84
CA LYS A 76 27.86 -12.32 -9.70
C LYS A 76 26.37 -12.03 -9.71
N MET A 77 25.60 -12.80 -10.47
CA MET A 77 24.19 -12.54 -10.73
C MET A 77 23.34 -13.77 -10.47
N ALA A 78 22.31 -13.59 -9.65
CA ALA A 78 21.25 -14.57 -9.45
C ALA A 78 19.96 -14.08 -10.11
N VAL A 79 19.14 -15.02 -10.58
CA VAL A 79 17.81 -14.75 -11.15
C VAL A 79 16.79 -15.59 -10.41
N LEU A 80 15.74 -14.94 -9.90
CA LEU A 80 14.56 -15.60 -9.34
C LEU A 80 13.44 -15.53 -10.39
N PRO A 81 13.12 -16.64 -11.09
CA PRO A 81 12.06 -16.66 -12.09
C PRO A 81 10.67 -16.70 -11.43
N GLN A 82 9.63 -16.36 -12.20
CA GLN A 82 8.23 -16.39 -11.77
C GLN A 82 7.72 -17.82 -11.44
N LYS A 83 8.20 -18.83 -12.18
CA LYS A 83 7.85 -20.25 -11.97
C LYS A 83 9.08 -21.13 -12.12
N THR A 84 9.15 -22.12 -11.25
CA THR A 84 10.16 -23.16 -11.28
C THR A 84 9.44 -24.50 -11.32
N ASP A 85 9.15 -25.01 -12.51
CA ASP A 85 8.57 -26.35 -12.64
C ASP A 85 9.65 -27.37 -12.28
N GLN A 86 9.48 -28.08 -11.16
CA GLN A 86 10.41 -29.15 -10.78
C GLN A 86 9.94 -30.50 -11.31
N ALA A 87 10.80 -31.15 -12.10
CA ALA A 87 10.61 -32.52 -12.56
C ALA A 87 11.05 -33.58 -11.52
N PHE A 88 11.79 -33.18 -10.48
CA PHE A 88 12.37 -34.07 -9.48
C PHE A 88 12.14 -33.52 -8.07
N SER A 89 12.01 -34.43 -7.10
CA SER A 89 11.78 -34.08 -5.69
C SER A 89 13.11 -33.95 -4.94
N PHE A 90 13.63 -32.73 -4.82
CA PHE A 90 14.75 -32.41 -3.93
C PHE A 90 14.27 -31.92 -2.57
N THR A 91 15.09 -32.10 -1.54
CA THR A 91 14.84 -31.45 -0.25
C THR A 91 15.08 -29.94 -0.33
N VAL A 92 14.60 -29.21 0.67
CA VAL A 92 14.87 -27.77 0.80
C VAL A 92 16.38 -27.50 0.88
N GLU A 93 17.11 -28.23 1.72
CA GLU A 93 18.56 -28.03 1.86
C GLU A 93 19.30 -28.31 0.55
N GLU A 94 18.95 -29.39 -0.16
CA GLU A 94 19.52 -29.70 -1.48
C GLU A 94 19.22 -28.59 -2.50
N THR A 95 18.00 -28.06 -2.49
CA THR A 95 17.62 -26.97 -3.39
C THR A 95 18.43 -25.71 -3.14
N VAL A 96 18.60 -25.32 -1.86
CA VAL A 96 19.42 -24.16 -1.50
C VAL A 96 20.90 -24.40 -1.82
N GLN A 97 21.38 -25.63 -1.63
CA GLN A 97 22.75 -26.04 -1.93
C GLN A 97 23.11 -25.87 -3.42
N PHE A 98 22.15 -25.97 -4.35
CA PHE A 98 22.39 -25.67 -5.78
C PHE A 98 22.85 -24.23 -6.03
N GLY A 99 22.53 -23.29 -5.14
CA GLY A 99 23.09 -21.94 -5.20
C GLY A 99 24.62 -21.90 -5.07
N ARG A 100 25.25 -22.96 -4.54
CA ARG A 100 26.71 -23.05 -4.42
C ARG A 100 27.40 -23.70 -5.62
N TYR A 101 26.64 -24.20 -6.60
CA TYR A 101 27.18 -24.81 -7.82
C TYR A 101 28.26 -23.96 -8.52
N PRO A 102 28.12 -22.62 -8.64
CA PRO A 102 29.15 -21.78 -9.25
C PRO A 102 30.49 -21.74 -8.50
N TYR A 103 30.58 -22.20 -7.25
CA TYR A 103 31.80 -22.19 -6.43
C TYR A 103 32.51 -23.55 -6.37
N GLN A 104 31.81 -24.64 -6.65
CA GLN A 104 32.35 -26.00 -6.59
C GLN A 104 33.47 -26.21 -7.61
N LYS A 105 34.58 -26.84 -7.21
CA LYS A 105 35.78 -27.05 -8.04
C LYS A 105 36.01 -28.53 -8.32
N GLY A 106 36.70 -28.83 -9.42
CA GLY A 106 37.10 -30.19 -9.79
C GLY A 106 36.00 -31.01 -10.48
N TRP A 107 36.36 -32.21 -10.92
CA TRP A 107 35.46 -33.11 -11.66
C TRP A 107 34.31 -33.66 -10.80
N LEU A 108 34.55 -33.83 -9.49
CA LEU A 108 33.58 -34.37 -8.54
C LEU A 108 32.65 -33.31 -7.92
N GLN A 109 32.88 -32.02 -8.19
CA GLN A 109 32.06 -30.89 -7.69
C GLN A 109 31.66 -31.02 -6.20
N SER A 110 32.64 -31.28 -5.33
CA SER A 110 32.37 -31.56 -3.91
C SER A 110 31.93 -30.31 -3.14
N VAL A 111 30.92 -30.46 -2.28
CA VAL A 111 30.47 -29.46 -1.31
C VAL A 111 31.58 -29.19 -0.28
N THR A 112 31.89 -27.92 -0.04
CA THR A 112 32.89 -27.50 0.96
C THR A 112 32.24 -27.15 2.31
N GLN A 113 33.03 -27.05 3.38
CA GLN A 113 32.52 -26.57 4.67
C GLN A 113 32.01 -25.12 4.58
N GLU A 114 32.64 -24.29 3.75
CA GLU A 114 32.19 -22.92 3.48
C GLU A 114 30.79 -22.92 2.84
N ASP A 115 30.54 -23.81 1.88
CA ASP A 115 29.24 -23.94 1.24
C ASP A 115 28.14 -24.32 2.24
N VAL A 116 28.42 -25.26 3.15
CA VAL A 116 27.48 -25.66 4.21
C VAL A 116 27.16 -24.49 5.14
N LEU A 117 28.16 -23.69 5.52
CA LEU A 117 27.96 -22.52 6.36
C LEU A 117 27.12 -21.44 5.67
N VAL A 118 27.35 -21.20 4.37
CA VAL A 118 26.55 -20.26 3.58
C VAL A 118 25.11 -20.74 3.47
N VAL A 119 24.90 -22.00 3.10
CA VAL A 119 23.56 -22.61 2.96
C VAL A 119 22.77 -22.50 4.27
N ARG A 120 23.38 -22.90 5.38
CA ARG A 120 22.75 -22.78 6.70
C ARG A 120 22.37 -21.34 7.03
N LYS A 121 23.29 -20.38 6.82
CA LYS A 121 23.04 -18.96 7.10
C LYS A 121 21.84 -18.45 6.30
N VAL A 122 21.80 -18.70 4.99
CA VAL A 122 20.69 -18.18 4.16
C VAL A 122 19.36 -18.86 4.47
N MET A 123 19.37 -20.14 4.86
CA MET A 123 18.16 -20.85 5.29
C MET A 123 17.60 -20.27 6.60
N GLU A 124 18.47 -19.90 7.53
CA GLU A 124 18.09 -19.20 8.77
C GLU A 124 17.54 -17.79 8.45
N GLN A 125 18.23 -17.02 7.60
CA GLN A 125 17.81 -15.67 7.19
C GLN A 125 16.45 -15.65 6.48
N THR A 126 16.18 -16.65 5.64
CA THR A 126 14.93 -16.76 4.86
C THR A 126 13.81 -17.48 5.62
N GLY A 127 14.10 -18.02 6.81
CA GLY A 127 13.12 -18.73 7.64
C GLY A 127 12.72 -20.11 7.12
N VAL A 128 13.54 -20.74 6.26
CA VAL A 128 13.27 -22.08 5.70
C VAL A 128 14.08 -23.20 6.36
N ALA A 129 14.93 -22.87 7.34
CA ALA A 129 15.78 -23.84 8.03
C ALA A 129 15.00 -24.99 8.68
N GLN A 130 13.78 -24.73 9.16
CA GLN A 130 12.91 -25.74 9.77
C GLN A 130 12.40 -26.80 8.78
N PHE A 131 12.47 -26.51 7.48
CA PHE A 131 11.99 -27.39 6.41
C PHE A 131 13.12 -28.15 5.71
N LYS A 132 14.36 -28.10 6.23
CA LYS A 132 15.58 -28.53 5.53
C LYS A 132 15.50 -29.93 4.91
N ASP A 133 14.88 -30.88 5.60
CA ASP A 133 14.80 -32.29 5.19
C ASP A 133 13.52 -32.59 4.39
N GLN A 134 12.61 -31.62 4.28
CA GLN A 134 11.35 -31.80 3.57
C GLN A 134 11.53 -31.63 2.06
N PRO A 135 10.82 -32.43 1.24
CA PRO A 135 10.71 -32.16 -0.18
C PRO A 135 10.06 -30.81 -0.47
N ILE A 136 10.63 -30.03 -1.39
CA ILE A 136 10.12 -28.68 -1.68
C ILE A 136 8.68 -28.66 -2.21
N HIS A 137 8.25 -29.73 -2.88
CA HIS A 137 6.90 -29.84 -3.46
C HIS A 137 5.81 -30.04 -2.40
N GLU A 138 6.17 -30.37 -1.16
CA GLU A 138 5.24 -30.45 -0.02
C GLU A 138 4.98 -29.09 0.63
N LEU A 139 5.79 -28.07 0.29
CA LEU A 139 5.65 -26.72 0.83
C LEU A 139 4.55 -25.92 0.11
N SER A 140 3.98 -24.93 0.80
CA SER A 140 3.10 -23.93 0.18
C SER A 140 3.87 -23.07 -0.84
N GLY A 141 3.16 -22.44 -1.79
CA GLY A 141 3.79 -21.60 -2.81
C GLY A 141 4.66 -20.47 -2.22
N GLY A 142 4.27 -19.89 -1.09
CA GLY A 142 5.05 -18.86 -0.40
C GLY A 142 6.34 -19.39 0.24
N GLU A 143 6.27 -20.57 0.85
CA GLU A 143 7.45 -21.24 1.38
C GLU A 143 8.40 -21.67 0.26
N GLN A 144 7.89 -22.23 -0.84
CA GLN A 144 8.70 -22.55 -2.03
C GLN A 144 9.44 -21.32 -2.56
N GLN A 145 8.76 -20.17 -2.65
CA GLN A 145 9.39 -18.93 -3.10
C GLN A 145 10.52 -18.47 -2.18
N ARG A 146 10.39 -18.65 -0.85
CA ARG A 146 11.48 -18.38 0.10
C ARG A 146 12.66 -19.33 -0.08
N VAL A 147 12.40 -20.61 -0.39
CA VAL A 147 13.47 -21.57 -0.70
C VAL A 147 14.23 -21.16 -1.96
N TYR A 148 13.54 -20.73 -3.01
CA TYR A 148 14.21 -20.22 -4.22
C TYR A 148 14.95 -18.90 -3.99
N LEU A 149 14.43 -18.01 -3.14
CA LEU A 149 15.18 -16.84 -2.71
C LEU A 149 16.43 -17.25 -1.93
N ALA A 150 16.33 -18.22 -1.01
CA ALA A 150 17.47 -18.74 -0.27
C ALA A 150 18.52 -19.34 -1.20
N GLN A 151 18.10 -20.10 -2.22
CA GLN A 151 18.98 -20.61 -3.28
C GLN A 151 19.68 -19.49 -4.04
N ALA A 152 18.96 -18.42 -4.42
CA ALA A 152 19.53 -17.27 -5.09
C ALA A 152 20.54 -16.52 -4.20
N LEU A 153 20.23 -16.34 -2.91
CA LEU A 153 21.12 -15.69 -1.95
C LEU A 153 22.31 -16.57 -1.57
N ALA A 154 22.19 -17.90 -1.62
CA ALA A 154 23.30 -18.82 -1.43
C ALA A 154 24.40 -18.61 -2.49
N GLN A 155 24.05 -18.12 -3.69
CA GLN A 155 25.04 -17.72 -4.71
C GLN A 155 25.90 -16.53 -4.27
N GLN A 156 25.54 -15.83 -3.19
CA GLN A 156 26.16 -14.57 -2.77
C GLN A 156 26.31 -13.55 -3.92
N PRO A 157 25.22 -13.28 -4.66
CA PRO A 157 25.29 -12.46 -5.84
C PRO A 157 25.55 -10.98 -5.48
N GLU A 158 26.19 -10.26 -6.40
CA GLU A 158 26.23 -8.80 -6.39
C GLU A 158 24.93 -8.20 -6.96
N TYR A 159 24.23 -8.99 -7.80
CA TYR A 159 23.04 -8.58 -8.56
C TYR A 159 21.95 -9.64 -8.46
N LEU A 160 20.74 -9.24 -8.05
CA LEU A 160 19.57 -10.12 -7.97
C LEU A 160 18.48 -9.60 -8.92
N LEU A 161 18.11 -10.43 -9.89
CA LEU A 161 17.04 -10.14 -10.83
C LEU A 161 15.81 -10.95 -10.45
N LEU A 162 14.65 -10.29 -10.33
CA LEU A 162 13.41 -10.89 -9.87
C LEU A 162 12.34 -10.75 -10.94
N ASP A 163 11.82 -11.86 -11.45
CA ASP A 163 10.72 -11.86 -12.40
C ASP A 163 9.42 -12.15 -11.65
N GLU A 164 8.68 -11.09 -11.30
CA GLU A 164 7.40 -11.19 -10.58
C GLU A 164 7.48 -12.00 -9.28
N PRO A 165 8.39 -11.65 -8.35
CA PRO A 165 8.72 -12.48 -7.19
C PRO A 165 7.58 -12.65 -6.20
N THR A 166 6.53 -11.82 -6.30
CA THR A 166 5.39 -11.79 -5.38
C THR A 166 4.11 -12.33 -5.98
N SER A 167 4.14 -12.80 -7.23
CA SER A 167 2.96 -13.37 -7.87
C SER A 167 2.51 -14.63 -7.10
N PHE A 168 1.20 -14.77 -6.92
CA PHE A 168 0.58 -15.91 -6.20
C PHE A 168 0.92 -16.03 -4.71
N LEU A 169 1.53 -15.01 -4.10
CA LEU A 169 1.75 -14.95 -2.65
C LEU A 169 0.59 -14.24 -1.95
N ASP A 170 0.28 -14.66 -0.74
CA ASP A 170 -0.54 -13.85 0.14
C ASP A 170 0.24 -12.60 0.63
N LEU A 171 -0.49 -11.67 1.24
CA LEU A 171 0.06 -10.38 1.66
C LEU A 171 1.18 -10.52 2.71
N ALA A 172 1.10 -11.51 3.60
CA ALA A 172 2.10 -11.70 4.65
C ALA A 172 3.41 -12.22 4.06
N TYR A 173 3.35 -13.25 3.22
CA TYR A 173 4.52 -13.78 2.53
C TYR A 173 5.14 -12.77 1.58
N GLN A 174 4.31 -12.01 0.85
CA GLN A 174 4.78 -10.94 -0.02
C GLN A 174 5.56 -9.87 0.74
N LYS A 175 5.01 -9.38 1.86
CA LYS A 175 5.68 -8.39 2.72
C LYS A 175 7.03 -8.92 3.20
N ASP A 176 7.05 -10.11 3.80
CA ASP A 176 8.27 -10.66 4.39
C ASP A 176 9.36 -10.91 3.34
N LEU A 177 8.99 -11.37 2.14
CA LEU A 177 9.92 -11.55 1.03
C LEU A 177 10.58 -10.22 0.62
N LEU A 178 9.78 -9.17 0.46
CA LEU A 178 10.26 -7.85 0.04
C LEU A 178 11.02 -7.13 1.13
N ASP A 179 10.63 -7.28 2.40
CA ASP A 179 11.37 -6.77 3.56
C ASP A 179 12.78 -7.38 3.60
N LEU A 180 12.90 -8.71 3.44
CA LEU A 180 14.19 -9.40 3.37
C LEU A 180 15.06 -8.90 2.22
N ILE A 181 14.49 -8.77 1.01
CA ILE A 181 15.22 -8.23 -0.15
C ILE A 181 15.68 -6.80 0.13
N LYS A 182 14.81 -5.96 0.73
CA LYS A 182 15.16 -4.58 1.06
C LYS A 182 16.26 -4.51 2.11
N GLU A 183 16.24 -5.39 3.10
CA GLU A 183 17.31 -5.52 4.08
C GLU A 183 18.64 -5.84 3.39
N GLU A 184 18.69 -6.84 2.49
CA GLU A 184 19.90 -7.21 1.76
C GLU A 184 20.44 -6.09 0.85
N THR A 185 19.56 -5.26 0.28
CA THR A 185 20.01 -4.06 -0.48
C THR A 185 20.75 -3.06 0.41
N THR A 186 20.44 -3.03 1.70
CA THR A 186 21.01 -2.08 2.67
C THR A 186 22.23 -2.66 3.38
N SER A 187 22.13 -3.89 3.90
CA SER A 187 23.15 -4.54 4.71
C SER A 187 24.32 -5.07 3.86
N SER A 188 24.01 -5.75 2.75
CA SER A 188 24.98 -6.40 1.87
C SER A 188 25.29 -5.60 0.60
N ARG A 189 24.62 -4.45 0.41
CA ARG A 189 24.66 -3.64 -0.84
C ARG A 189 24.28 -4.44 -2.09
N LEU A 190 23.36 -5.40 -1.93
CA LEU A 190 22.82 -6.19 -3.03
C LEU A 190 22.10 -5.26 -4.02
N THR A 191 22.43 -5.35 -5.31
CA THR A 191 21.76 -4.58 -6.35
C THR A 191 20.58 -5.38 -6.88
N VAL A 192 19.36 -4.82 -6.83
CA VAL A 192 18.15 -5.57 -7.17
C VAL A 192 17.41 -4.93 -8.32
N ILE A 193 16.98 -5.76 -9.28
CA ILE A 193 16.05 -5.35 -10.34
C ILE A 193 14.86 -6.30 -10.30
N GLY A 194 13.67 -5.78 -9.97
CA GLY A 194 12.46 -6.57 -9.86
C GLY A 194 11.35 -6.14 -10.82
N VAL A 195 10.69 -7.10 -11.43
CA VAL A 195 9.45 -6.89 -12.22
C VAL A 195 8.25 -6.98 -11.27
N PHE A 196 7.37 -5.98 -11.31
CA PHE A 196 6.19 -5.91 -10.45
C PHE A 196 4.91 -5.70 -11.26
N HIS A 197 3.82 -6.33 -10.83
CA HIS A 197 2.46 -6.03 -11.30
C HIS A 197 1.76 -4.99 -10.46
N ASP A 198 2.00 -5.04 -9.15
CA ASP A 198 1.41 -4.12 -8.20
C ASP A 198 2.27 -2.86 -8.09
N VAL A 199 1.74 -1.76 -8.61
CA VAL A 199 2.36 -0.42 -8.60
C VAL A 199 2.53 0.14 -7.19
N ASN A 200 1.63 -0.21 -6.26
CA ASN A 200 1.66 0.25 -4.87
C ASN A 200 2.77 -0.43 -4.08
N ILE A 201 2.96 -1.73 -4.29
CA ILE A 201 4.06 -2.48 -3.71
C ILE A 201 5.41 -2.02 -4.28
N ALA A 202 5.50 -1.84 -5.60
CA ALA A 202 6.71 -1.30 -6.21
C ALA A 202 7.04 0.10 -5.65
N SER A 203 6.02 0.95 -5.48
CA SER A 203 6.16 2.27 -4.85
C SER A 203 6.78 2.21 -3.45
N LEU A 204 6.42 1.21 -2.63
CA LEU A 204 6.85 1.11 -1.23
C LEU A 204 8.27 0.56 -1.04
N TYR A 205 8.74 -0.29 -1.94
CA TYR A 205 10.00 -1.04 -1.77
C TYR A 205 11.12 -0.60 -2.70
N CYS A 206 10.81 -0.13 -3.90
CA CYS A 206 11.80 0.25 -4.89
C CYS A 206 12.29 1.68 -4.67
N ASP A 207 13.59 1.90 -4.83
CA ASP A 207 14.20 3.23 -4.76
C ASP A 207 13.86 4.05 -6.01
N ARG A 208 13.81 3.37 -7.16
CA ARG A 208 13.42 3.93 -8.46
C ARG A 208 12.52 2.96 -9.21
N LEU A 209 11.74 3.50 -10.13
CA LEU A 209 10.84 2.76 -11.00
C LEU A 209 11.15 3.07 -12.47
N LEU A 210 11.15 2.03 -13.29
CA LEU A 210 11.12 2.07 -14.74
C LEU A 210 9.70 1.69 -15.19
N LEU A 211 8.96 2.63 -15.78
CA LEU A 211 7.70 2.34 -16.44
C LEU A 211 7.95 2.04 -17.92
N LEU A 212 7.60 0.82 -18.34
CA LEU A 212 7.68 0.39 -19.73
C LEU A 212 6.32 0.48 -20.40
N HIS A 213 6.32 0.98 -21.63
CA HIS A 213 5.14 1.00 -22.49
C HIS A 213 5.58 0.68 -23.93
N GLU A 214 4.94 -0.33 -24.55
CA GLU A 214 5.23 -0.78 -25.91
C GLU A 214 6.71 -1.00 -26.25
N GLY A 215 7.48 -1.60 -25.32
CA GLY A 215 8.90 -1.89 -25.52
C GLY A 215 9.84 -0.71 -25.34
N LYS A 216 9.34 0.45 -24.91
CA LYS A 216 10.13 1.67 -24.67
C LYS A 216 10.04 2.10 -23.21
N THR A 217 11.03 2.89 -22.80
CA THR A 217 10.98 3.62 -21.53
C THR A 217 9.97 4.75 -21.65
N ASP A 218 8.89 4.67 -20.86
CA ASP A 218 7.96 5.77 -20.69
C ASP A 218 8.50 6.80 -19.69
N MET A 219 8.97 6.29 -18.54
CA MET A 219 9.60 7.11 -17.50
C MET A 219 10.52 6.25 -16.63
N LEU A 220 11.66 6.83 -16.21
CA LEU A 220 12.58 6.25 -15.23
C LEU A 220 12.85 7.29 -14.14
N GLY A 221 12.54 6.98 -12.89
CA GLY A 221 12.71 7.96 -11.81
C GLY A 221 12.24 7.48 -10.43
N LEU A 222 12.11 8.41 -9.49
CA LEU A 222 11.55 8.15 -8.18
C LEU A 222 10.06 7.79 -8.27
N PRO A 223 9.49 7.02 -7.32
CA PRO A 223 8.10 6.60 -7.38
C PRO A 223 7.09 7.74 -7.63
N HIS A 224 7.20 8.88 -6.94
CA HIS A 224 6.30 10.03 -7.12
C HIS A 224 6.43 10.72 -8.49
N HIS A 225 7.58 10.60 -9.17
CA HIS A 225 7.75 11.10 -10.52
C HIS A 225 7.15 10.15 -11.56
N VAL A 226 7.12 8.85 -11.29
CA VAL A 226 6.65 7.81 -12.22
C VAL A 226 5.15 7.52 -12.07
N LEU A 227 4.65 7.49 -10.84
CA LEU A 227 3.28 7.10 -10.49
C LEU A 227 2.34 8.32 -10.42
N THR A 228 2.27 9.08 -11.51
CA THR A 228 1.30 10.18 -11.67
C THR A 228 0.03 9.67 -12.34
N THR A 229 -1.14 10.18 -11.94
CA THR A 229 -2.45 9.82 -12.52
C THR A 229 -2.46 9.86 -14.05
N GLU A 230 -2.04 10.97 -14.67
CA GLU A 230 -2.02 11.12 -16.13
C GLU A 230 -1.25 9.98 -16.81
N ARG A 231 -0.02 9.71 -16.34
CA ARG A 231 0.84 8.68 -16.92
C ARG A 231 0.28 7.29 -16.72
N ILE A 232 -0.21 6.97 -15.52
CA ILE A 232 -0.75 5.64 -15.23
C ILE A 232 -2.02 5.39 -16.02
N ASN A 233 -2.91 6.39 -16.12
CA ASN A 233 -4.11 6.27 -16.92
C ASN A 233 -3.79 6.03 -18.40
N ARG A 234 -2.78 6.74 -18.94
CA ARG A 234 -2.32 6.53 -20.32
C ARG A 234 -1.71 5.15 -20.56
N VAL A 235 -0.83 4.69 -19.66
CA VAL A 235 -0.01 3.48 -19.87
C VAL A 235 -0.77 2.20 -19.55
N TYR A 236 -1.69 2.24 -18.58
CA TYR A 236 -2.49 1.08 -18.15
C TYR A 236 -3.94 1.12 -18.64
N GLU A 237 -4.34 2.16 -19.37
CA GLU A 237 -5.69 2.33 -19.92
C GLU A 237 -6.79 2.20 -18.85
N THR A 238 -6.54 2.76 -17.66
CA THR A 238 -7.43 2.64 -16.48
C THR A 238 -7.50 3.96 -15.73
N ASN A 239 -8.59 4.22 -15.01
CA ASN A 239 -8.69 5.41 -14.16
C ASN A 239 -8.19 5.08 -12.75
N VAL A 240 -7.23 5.85 -12.26
CA VAL A 240 -6.76 5.77 -10.87
C VAL A 240 -6.85 7.11 -10.15
N THR A 241 -7.21 7.05 -8.87
CA THR A 241 -7.07 8.17 -7.94
C THR A 241 -5.76 8.04 -7.16
N PRO A 242 -4.92 9.09 -7.12
CA PRO A 242 -3.70 9.08 -6.35
C PRO A 242 -4.00 9.35 -4.86
N LEU A 243 -3.37 8.57 -4.00
CA LEU A 243 -3.36 8.72 -2.55
C LEU A 243 -1.91 8.84 -2.07
N GLN A 244 -1.73 9.40 -0.88
CA GLN A 244 -0.43 9.37 -0.19
C GLN A 244 -0.44 8.24 0.83
N HIS A 245 0.66 7.49 0.91
CA HIS A 245 0.80 6.52 1.98
C HIS A 245 0.82 7.25 3.35
N PRO A 246 0.05 6.82 4.35
CA PRO A 246 -0.14 7.59 5.59
C PRO A 246 1.14 7.75 6.42
N ILE A 247 2.09 6.83 6.29
CA ILE A 247 3.32 6.78 7.10
C ILE A 247 4.59 7.03 6.25
N ARG A 248 4.50 6.97 4.92
CA ARG A 248 5.67 6.99 4.04
C ARG A 248 5.45 7.99 2.91
N ALA A 249 6.52 8.64 2.45
CA ALA A 249 6.48 9.60 1.34
C ALA A 249 6.40 8.90 -0.04
N ASN A 250 5.50 7.93 -0.16
CA ASN A 250 5.31 7.11 -1.34
C ASN A 250 3.88 7.30 -1.86
N PRO A 251 3.70 7.51 -3.18
CA PRO A 251 2.37 7.55 -3.76
C PRO A 251 1.72 6.16 -3.71
N GLN A 252 0.40 6.15 -3.61
CA GLN A 252 -0.46 4.99 -3.75
C GLN A 252 -1.51 5.32 -4.81
N LEU A 253 -1.99 4.30 -5.52
CA LEU A 253 -2.96 4.44 -6.59
C LEU A 253 -4.14 3.53 -6.28
N MET A 254 -5.34 4.10 -6.31
CA MET A 254 -6.59 3.39 -6.11
C MET A 254 -7.34 3.30 -7.43
N ILE A 255 -7.75 2.10 -7.83
CA ILE A 255 -8.49 1.86 -9.08
C ILE A 255 -9.91 2.39 -8.91
N GLU A 256 -10.40 3.07 -9.94
CA GLU A 256 -11.79 3.53 -10.02
C GLU A 256 -12.63 2.57 -10.87
N PRO A 257 -13.65 1.91 -10.31
CA PRO A 257 -14.57 1.10 -11.09
C PRO A 257 -15.39 1.99 -12.03
N ALA A 258 -15.55 1.58 -13.29
CA ALA A 258 -16.32 2.33 -14.30
C ALA A 258 -17.82 2.47 -13.97
N VAL A 259 -18.37 1.56 -13.15
CA VAL A 259 -19.76 1.61 -12.69
C VAL A 259 -19.77 2.03 -11.24
N SER A 260 -20.19 3.28 -10.97
CA SER A 260 -20.62 3.67 -9.63
C SER A 260 -21.88 2.90 -9.30
N SER A 261 -21.88 2.11 -8.21
CA SER A 261 -23.12 1.48 -7.79
C SER A 261 -24.13 2.57 -7.41
N ASN A 262 -25.37 2.47 -7.89
CA ASN A 262 -26.47 3.35 -7.46
C ASN A 262 -26.74 3.22 -5.95
N ALA A 263 -26.15 2.21 -5.29
CA ALA A 263 -26.14 2.03 -3.83
C ALA A 263 -25.29 3.08 -3.08
N SER A 264 -24.79 4.12 -3.76
CA SER A 264 -24.02 5.22 -3.17
C SER A 264 -24.90 6.41 -2.73
N ILE A 265 -26.17 6.44 -3.15
CA ILE A 265 -27.10 7.52 -2.74
C ILE A 265 -27.64 7.17 -1.37
N VAL A 266 -26.97 7.70 -0.34
CA VAL A 266 -27.41 7.55 1.05
C VAL A 266 -28.48 8.59 1.35
N ASN A 267 -29.68 8.15 1.70
CA ASN A 267 -30.70 9.03 2.27
C ASN A 267 -30.61 9.01 3.79
N ILE A 268 -30.09 10.06 4.40
CA ILE A 268 -29.95 10.15 5.87
C ILE A 268 -31.28 10.16 6.62
N ALA A 269 -32.40 10.47 5.94
CA ALA A 269 -33.71 10.32 6.56
C ALA A 269 -34.02 8.85 6.95
N ASP A 270 -33.32 7.88 6.35
CA ASP A 270 -33.47 6.46 6.67
C ASP A 270 -32.62 6.03 7.88
N GLY A 271 -31.83 6.94 8.45
CA GLY A 271 -31.04 6.70 9.65
C GLY A 271 -31.89 6.81 10.92
N TRP A 272 -31.57 6.00 11.92
CA TRP A 272 -32.24 5.98 13.22
C TRP A 272 -31.30 6.41 14.35
N ARG A 273 -31.89 6.77 15.49
CA ARG A 273 -31.18 7.30 16.65
C ARG A 273 -31.51 6.48 17.88
N THR A 274 -30.49 6.18 18.67
CA THR A 274 -30.63 5.56 19.99
C THR A 274 -30.04 6.51 21.02
N TYR A 275 -30.82 6.81 22.06
CA TYR A 275 -30.41 7.70 23.15
C TYR A 275 -30.24 6.88 24.44
N GLY A 276 -29.16 7.15 25.18
CA GLY A 276 -28.91 6.57 26.49
C GLY A 276 -28.33 7.59 27.47
N SER A 277 -28.25 7.24 28.75
CA SER A 277 -27.65 8.09 29.80
C SER A 277 -26.17 8.40 29.55
N GLU A 278 -25.52 7.62 28.71
CA GLU A 278 -24.10 7.71 28.41
C GLU A 278 -23.82 8.40 27.07
N GLY A 279 -24.83 8.63 26.21
CA GLY A 279 -24.65 9.30 24.91
C GLY A 279 -25.74 9.02 23.87
N MET A 280 -25.43 9.31 22.60
CA MET A 280 -26.32 9.12 21.45
C MET A 280 -25.61 8.33 20.35
N ILE A 281 -26.34 7.48 19.64
CA ILE A 281 -25.86 6.78 18.45
C ILE A 281 -26.80 7.11 17.30
N PHE A 282 -26.23 7.50 16.17
CA PHE A 282 -26.90 7.58 14.88
C PHE A 282 -26.39 6.44 14.00
N SER A 283 -27.32 5.64 13.48
CA SER A 283 -27.03 4.49 12.63
C SER A 283 -27.81 4.60 11.31
N ILE A 284 -27.21 4.11 10.23
CA ILE A 284 -27.83 4.06 8.90
C ILE A 284 -27.39 2.81 8.13
N ASN A 285 -28.25 2.31 7.25
CA ASN A 285 -28.02 1.06 6.50
C ASN A 285 -26.88 1.16 5.47
N GLN A 286 -26.51 2.36 5.04
CA GLN A 286 -25.41 2.61 4.11
C GLN A 286 -24.30 3.42 4.81
N PRO A 287 -23.01 3.14 4.55
CA PRO A 287 -21.93 3.84 5.24
C PRO A 287 -21.89 5.33 4.86
N LEU A 288 -21.72 6.19 5.85
CA LEU A 288 -21.45 7.61 5.68
C LEU A 288 -19.96 7.87 5.58
N ARG A 289 -19.61 8.91 4.80
CA ARG A 289 -18.28 9.49 4.76
C ARG A 289 -18.12 10.38 5.98
N ILE A 290 -17.15 10.07 6.83
CA ILE A 290 -16.94 10.75 8.10
C ILE A 290 -15.56 11.37 8.15
N LEU A 291 -15.49 12.64 8.56
CA LEU A 291 -14.26 13.34 8.92
C LEU A 291 -14.25 13.61 10.43
N THR A 292 -13.18 13.19 11.10
CA THR A 292 -13.01 13.32 12.56
C THR A 292 -11.70 14.03 12.89
N SER A 293 -11.74 14.91 13.88
CA SER A 293 -10.57 15.62 14.41
C SER A 293 -9.88 14.90 15.59
N HIS A 294 -10.21 13.63 15.85
CA HIS A 294 -9.69 12.90 17.02
C HIS A 294 -8.16 12.74 16.95
N LYS A 295 -7.47 12.81 18.10
CA LYS A 295 -6.00 12.75 18.13
C LYS A 295 -5.43 11.40 17.65
N GLU A 296 -6.08 10.30 18.00
CA GLU A 296 -5.61 8.94 17.63
C GLU A 296 -6.31 8.36 16.40
N ASN A 297 -7.53 8.81 16.11
CA ASN A 297 -8.41 8.27 15.07
C ASN A 297 -8.94 9.42 14.19
N GLY A 298 -8.05 10.38 13.90
CA GLY A 298 -8.36 11.52 13.05
C GLY A 298 -8.32 11.15 11.58
N GLY A 299 -9.08 11.88 10.77
CA GLY A 299 -9.14 11.69 9.33
C GLY A 299 -10.47 11.12 8.86
N PHE A 300 -10.40 10.35 7.79
CA PHE A 300 -11.49 10.12 6.88
C PHE A 300 -11.91 8.64 6.88
N PHE A 301 -13.16 8.35 7.22
CA PHE A 301 -13.66 7.00 7.43
C PHE A 301 -14.99 6.76 6.70
N TRP A 302 -15.35 5.49 6.57
CA TRP A 302 -16.66 5.04 6.10
C TRP A 302 -17.31 4.19 7.18
N LYS A 303 -18.40 4.66 7.77
CA LYS A 303 -19.07 3.97 8.88
C LYS A 303 -20.57 4.12 8.82
N ARG A 304 -21.26 3.09 9.27
CA ARG A 304 -22.73 3.05 9.31
C ARG A 304 -23.30 3.66 10.58
N SER A 305 -22.53 3.54 11.66
CA SER A 305 -22.95 4.00 12.97
C SER A 305 -21.89 4.91 13.57
N ILE A 306 -22.35 6.03 14.10
CA ILE A 306 -21.54 7.03 14.78
C ILE A 306 -22.22 7.37 16.10
N GLY A 307 -21.44 7.55 17.16
CA GLY A 307 -22.02 7.88 18.43
C GLY A 307 -21.02 8.31 19.50
N THR A 308 -21.58 8.77 20.60
CA THR A 308 -20.88 9.12 21.84
C THR A 308 -21.24 8.13 22.95
N GLY A 309 -20.30 7.78 23.83
CA GLY A 309 -20.62 6.98 25.02
C GLY A 309 -19.47 6.27 25.71
N THR A 310 -19.79 5.55 26.80
CA THR A 310 -18.90 4.58 27.45
C THR A 310 -19.05 3.18 26.85
N LYS A 311 -18.09 2.27 27.16
CA LYS A 311 -18.07 0.86 26.68
C LYS A 311 -19.38 0.08 26.92
N THR A 312 -20.22 0.54 27.83
CA THR A 312 -21.51 -0.06 28.20
C THR A 312 -22.57 0.00 27.11
N LEU A 313 -22.53 1.01 26.21
CA LEU A 313 -23.43 1.10 25.06
C LEU A 313 -23.15 0.03 23.99
N HIS A 314 -21.94 -0.56 23.97
CA HIS A 314 -21.56 -1.59 22.99
C HIS A 314 -22.38 -2.88 23.12
N HIS A 315 -22.92 -3.19 24.31
CA HIS A 315 -23.68 -4.41 24.56
C HIS A 315 -25.16 -4.32 24.13
N GLN A 316 -25.65 -3.11 23.82
CA GLN A 316 -27.03 -2.88 23.39
C GLN A 316 -27.20 -2.88 21.86
N LEU A 317 -26.11 -3.11 21.13
CA LEU A 317 -26.05 -3.01 19.67
C LEU A 317 -25.70 -4.40 19.12
N GLU A 318 -26.23 -4.74 17.94
CA GLU A 318 -25.90 -6.01 17.31
C GLU A 318 -24.39 -6.08 16.99
N PRO A 319 -23.74 -7.25 17.17
CA PRO A 319 -22.30 -7.42 16.93
C PRO A 319 -21.85 -7.23 15.47
N THR A 320 -22.76 -6.84 14.58
CA THR A 320 -22.60 -6.67 13.13
C THR A 320 -22.46 -5.20 12.68
N GLU A 321 -22.54 -4.21 13.57
CA GLU A 321 -22.49 -2.79 13.17
C GLU A 321 -21.05 -2.24 13.08
N ASP A 322 -20.63 -1.83 11.87
CA ASP A 322 -19.37 -1.11 11.59
C ASP A 322 -19.38 0.30 12.21
N MET A 323 -18.96 0.40 13.49
CA MET A 323 -19.02 1.64 14.27
C MET A 323 -17.70 2.42 14.30
N LEU A 324 -17.80 3.74 14.42
CA LEU A 324 -16.73 4.61 14.91
C LEU A 324 -17.19 5.20 16.24
N PHE A 325 -16.62 4.66 17.31
CA PHE A 325 -16.93 5.04 18.67
C PHE A 325 -15.67 5.62 19.30
N PHE A 326 -15.77 6.81 19.88
CA PHE A 326 -14.64 7.43 20.57
C PHE A 326 -14.76 7.10 22.06
N GLU A 327 -13.82 6.32 22.59
CA GLU A 327 -13.81 5.94 24.01
C GLU A 327 -13.79 7.18 24.89
N GLN A 328 -14.79 7.31 25.77
CA GLN A 328 -14.87 8.39 26.74
C GLN A 328 -13.87 8.24 27.89
N ALA A 329 -13.37 9.36 28.40
CA ALA A 329 -12.82 9.43 29.75
C ALA A 329 -13.94 9.10 30.77
N LYS A 330 -13.65 8.25 31.77
CA LYS A 330 -14.61 7.82 32.80
C LYS A 330 -15.38 9.02 33.41
N GLY A 331 -16.70 9.08 33.25
CA GLY A 331 -17.58 10.02 33.96
C GLY A 331 -18.96 10.17 33.29
N LEU A 332 -20.00 10.49 34.08
CA LEU A 332 -21.36 10.72 33.58
C LEU A 332 -21.40 11.90 32.59
N ALA A 333 -22.14 11.75 31.49
CA ALA A 333 -22.50 12.86 30.61
C ALA A 333 -23.23 13.92 31.45
N LYS A 334 -22.78 15.19 31.39
CA LYS A 334 -23.46 16.26 32.13
C LYS A 334 -24.62 16.83 31.33
N TYR A 335 -24.41 17.18 30.06
CA TYR A 335 -25.41 17.85 29.22
C TYR A 335 -25.27 17.47 27.73
N ALA A 336 -26.41 17.25 27.06
CA ALA A 336 -26.49 17.01 25.63
C ALA A 336 -27.53 17.94 25.00
N ALA A 337 -27.26 18.44 23.80
CA ALA A 337 -28.19 19.26 23.02
C ALA A 337 -28.18 18.83 21.55
N GLU A 338 -29.38 18.78 20.96
CA GLU A 338 -29.59 18.46 19.56
C GLU A 338 -30.34 19.61 18.87
N ASP A 339 -29.94 19.91 17.64
CA ASP A 339 -30.64 20.81 16.73
C ASP A 339 -30.74 20.15 15.35
N ALA A 340 -31.94 19.71 14.99
CA ALA A 340 -32.23 19.03 13.74
C ALA A 340 -33.09 19.92 12.83
N GLU A 341 -32.69 20.03 11.56
CA GLU A 341 -33.48 20.59 10.46
C GLU A 341 -33.66 19.53 9.37
N ASP A 342 -34.44 19.84 8.33
CA ASP A 342 -34.76 18.90 7.26
C ASP A 342 -33.54 18.32 6.55
N ASP A 343 -32.35 18.92 6.65
CA ASP A 343 -31.11 18.51 5.99
C ASP A 343 -29.87 18.41 6.92
N MET A 344 -30.00 18.69 8.22
CA MET A 344 -28.84 18.74 9.13
C MET A 344 -29.20 18.32 10.56
N ILE A 345 -28.32 17.57 11.21
CA ILE A 345 -28.40 17.22 12.62
C ILE A 345 -27.11 17.69 13.29
N LEU A 346 -27.23 18.61 14.23
CA LEU A 346 -26.12 19.04 15.08
C LEU A 346 -26.35 18.48 16.49
N TYR A 347 -25.41 17.66 16.95
CA TYR A 347 -25.43 17.10 18.30
C TYR A 347 -24.18 17.57 19.06
N SER A 348 -24.35 17.94 20.32
CA SER A 348 -23.26 18.35 21.18
C SER A 348 -23.36 17.74 22.56
N MET A 349 -22.20 17.52 23.16
CA MET A 349 -22.09 16.95 24.49
C MET A 349 -20.95 17.62 25.25
N LEU A 350 -21.23 18.00 26.50
CA LEU A 350 -20.26 18.58 27.43
C LEU A 350 -19.92 17.56 28.52
N GLN A 351 -18.64 17.19 28.64
CA GLN A 351 -18.15 16.20 29.60
C GLN A 351 -16.80 16.64 30.16
N GLN A 352 -16.61 16.59 31.48
CA GLN A 352 -15.37 17.03 32.15
C GLN A 352 -14.83 18.41 31.69
N GLU A 353 -15.74 19.35 31.37
CA GLU A 353 -15.41 20.68 30.83
C GLU A 353 -14.82 20.67 29.41
N GLU A 354 -14.97 19.58 28.66
CA GLU A 354 -14.62 19.52 27.25
C GLU A 354 -15.85 19.27 26.37
N LEU A 355 -15.84 19.88 25.19
CA LEU A 355 -16.94 19.86 24.24
C LEU A 355 -16.69 18.87 23.12
N THR A 356 -17.68 18.03 22.83
CA THR A 356 -17.73 17.18 21.64
C THR A 356 -18.90 17.61 20.76
N ILE A 357 -18.67 17.79 19.45
CA ILE A 357 -19.71 18.16 18.48
C ILE A 357 -19.72 17.20 17.30
N TRP A 358 -20.92 16.81 16.89
CA TRP A 358 -21.21 15.99 15.73
C TRP A 358 -22.15 16.74 14.80
N LEU A 359 -21.75 16.83 13.54
CA LEU A 359 -22.55 17.37 12.46
C LEU A 359 -22.86 16.25 11.47
N ILE A 360 -24.14 15.93 11.30
CA ILE A 360 -24.61 14.95 10.31
C ILE A 360 -25.39 15.73 9.25
N LEU A 361 -24.94 15.70 8.01
CA LEU A 361 -25.56 16.41 6.89
C LEU A 361 -26.29 15.43 5.99
N LYS A 362 -27.56 15.67 5.67
CA LYS A 362 -28.34 14.81 4.76
C LYS A 362 -27.84 14.83 3.31
N ARG A 363 -27.08 15.86 2.97
CA ARG A 363 -26.55 16.11 1.63
C ARG A 363 -25.08 15.82 1.56
N SER A 364 -24.62 15.59 0.34
CA SER A 364 -23.24 15.24 0.12
C SER A 364 -22.27 16.37 0.30
N LEU A 365 -21.08 15.98 0.71
CA LEU A 365 -20.02 16.89 1.04
C LEU A 365 -18.71 16.34 0.50
N SER A 366 -17.99 17.15 -0.27
CA SER A 366 -16.65 16.81 -0.73
C SER A 366 -15.67 16.80 0.45
N ASP A 367 -14.59 16.02 0.34
CA ASP A 367 -13.54 15.97 1.37
C ASP A 367 -12.97 17.38 1.65
N GLY A 368 -12.82 18.22 0.63
CA GLY A 368 -12.38 19.62 0.79
C GLY A 368 -13.38 20.49 1.58
N ALA A 369 -14.67 20.38 1.25
CA ALA A 369 -15.71 21.12 1.97
C ALA A 369 -15.86 20.64 3.43
N ALA A 370 -15.68 19.34 3.69
CA ALA A 370 -15.65 18.78 5.04
C ALA A 370 -14.51 19.37 5.90
N VAL A 371 -13.30 19.46 5.33
CA VAL A 371 -12.16 20.08 6.03
C VAL A 371 -12.42 21.56 6.31
N GLN A 372 -12.98 22.29 5.35
CA GLN A 372 -13.34 23.71 5.52
C GLN A 372 -14.38 23.90 6.65
N LEU A 373 -15.44 23.09 6.65
CA LEU A 373 -16.48 23.13 7.66
C LEU A 373 -15.95 22.79 9.06
N ILE A 374 -15.06 21.81 9.19
CA ILE A 374 -14.39 21.51 10.48
C ILE A 374 -13.64 22.74 10.98
N GLY A 375 -12.86 23.39 10.12
CA GLY A 375 -12.10 24.58 10.49
C GLY A 375 -12.99 25.73 10.95
N GLN A 376 -14.12 25.94 10.26
CA GLN A 376 -15.09 26.98 10.61
C GLN A 376 -15.83 26.68 11.92
N LEU A 377 -16.28 25.43 12.13
CA LEU A 377 -16.89 25.00 13.39
C LEU A 377 -15.94 25.25 14.55
N MET A 378 -14.67 24.86 14.42
CA MET A 378 -13.65 25.14 15.44
C MET A 378 -13.49 26.63 15.71
N HIS A 379 -13.58 27.48 14.68
CA HIS A 379 -13.48 28.93 14.83
C HIS A 379 -14.69 29.51 15.58
N ILE A 380 -15.91 29.15 15.17
CA ILE A 380 -17.16 29.62 15.78
C ILE A 380 -17.22 29.23 17.26
N ILE A 381 -16.91 27.98 17.58
CA ILE A 381 -16.93 27.48 18.96
C ILE A 381 -15.92 28.26 19.82
N LYS A 382 -14.71 28.50 19.32
CA LYS A 382 -13.69 29.28 20.05
C LYS A 382 -14.09 30.73 20.31
N GLN A 383 -14.88 31.34 19.43
CA GLN A 383 -15.39 32.70 19.64
C GLN A 383 -16.51 32.73 20.69
N GLU A 384 -17.37 31.73 20.69
CA GLU A 384 -18.58 31.70 21.51
C GLU A 384 -18.39 31.06 22.90
N THR A 385 -17.33 30.26 23.09
CA THR A 385 -17.05 29.59 24.36
C THR A 385 -15.56 29.44 24.67
N SER A 386 -15.22 29.48 25.95
CA SER A 386 -13.87 29.18 26.47
C SER A 386 -13.67 27.69 26.75
N ILE A 387 -14.67 26.85 26.49
CA ILE A 387 -14.65 25.41 26.72
C ILE A 387 -13.72 24.75 25.69
N PRO A 388 -12.71 23.97 26.11
CA PRO A 388 -11.86 23.23 25.18
C PRO A 388 -12.67 22.23 24.35
N ILE A 389 -12.36 22.13 23.06
CA ILE A 389 -12.95 21.15 22.16
C ILE A 389 -12.16 19.85 22.27
N HIS A 390 -12.82 18.79 22.73
CA HIS A 390 -12.25 17.45 22.74
C HIS A 390 -12.26 16.84 21.34
N HIS A 391 -13.40 16.93 20.65
CA HIS A 391 -13.61 16.25 19.36
C HIS A 391 -14.65 16.93 18.49
N LEU A 392 -14.40 16.95 17.17
CA LEU A 392 -15.34 17.38 16.14
C LEU A 392 -15.48 16.28 15.08
N CYS A 393 -16.72 16.01 14.70
CA CYS A 393 -17.06 15.03 13.68
C CYS A 393 -18.04 15.60 12.66
N ILE A 394 -17.79 15.35 11.37
CA ILE A 394 -18.74 15.60 10.28
C ILE A 394 -19.03 14.28 9.58
N ALA A 395 -20.31 13.94 9.40
CA ALA A 395 -20.76 12.77 8.68
C ALA A 395 -21.72 13.17 7.55
N ALA A 396 -21.46 12.72 6.33
CA ALA A 396 -22.26 13.03 5.15
C ALA A 396 -22.26 11.87 4.13
N PRO A 397 -23.25 11.77 3.24
CA PRO A 397 -23.21 10.89 2.08
C PRO A 397 -22.09 11.35 1.14
N ASN A 398 -21.37 10.43 0.50
CA ASN A 398 -20.43 10.82 -0.56
C ASN A 398 -21.12 10.80 -1.92
N THR A 399 -21.48 11.95 -2.45
CA THR A 399 -21.86 12.11 -3.85
C THR A 399 -21.20 13.38 -4.38
N GLN A 400 -20.86 13.39 -5.68
CA GLN A 400 -20.06 14.45 -6.31
C GLN A 400 -20.79 15.80 -6.40
N GLU A 401 -22.07 15.88 -6.03
CA GLU A 401 -22.82 17.13 -6.02
C GLU A 401 -22.54 17.91 -4.74
N THR A 402 -22.04 19.13 -4.93
CA THR A 402 -21.65 20.04 -3.85
C THR A 402 -22.80 20.97 -3.54
N GLU A 403 -23.13 21.09 -2.26
CA GLU A 403 -23.96 22.17 -1.76
C GLU A 403 -23.19 23.51 -1.86
N ASP A 404 -23.92 24.62 -1.95
CA ASP A 404 -23.35 25.95 -1.77
C ASP A 404 -22.86 26.07 -0.32
N VAL A 405 -21.55 25.88 -0.15
CA VAL A 405 -20.87 25.85 1.15
C VAL A 405 -21.13 27.13 1.94
N ASP A 406 -21.30 28.28 1.27
CA ASP A 406 -21.53 29.56 1.95
C ASP A 406 -22.92 29.63 2.60
N LEU A 407 -23.95 29.12 1.93
CA LEU A 407 -25.30 29.04 2.49
C LEU A 407 -25.37 28.06 3.67
N LEU A 408 -24.67 26.92 3.57
CA LEU A 408 -24.56 25.97 4.67
C LEU A 408 -23.85 26.59 5.88
N ASN A 409 -22.81 27.40 5.66
CA ASN A 409 -22.03 28.04 6.72
C ASN A 409 -22.85 29.02 7.55
N GLU A 410 -23.64 29.87 6.91
CA GLU A 410 -24.48 30.86 7.61
C GLU A 410 -25.49 30.16 8.52
N ARG A 411 -26.15 29.11 8.01
CA ARG A 411 -27.10 28.29 8.78
C ARG A 411 -26.42 27.55 9.93
N LEU A 412 -25.25 26.98 9.68
CA LEU A 412 -24.48 26.23 10.67
C LEU A 412 -24.05 27.13 11.85
N GLY A 413 -23.61 28.36 11.57
CA GLY A 413 -23.22 29.32 12.61
C GLY A 413 -24.36 29.63 13.58
N GLN A 414 -25.57 29.88 13.06
CA GLN A 414 -26.77 30.11 13.89
C GLN A 414 -27.11 28.89 14.74
N LYS A 415 -27.03 27.67 14.18
CA LYS A 415 -27.29 26.42 14.89
C LYS A 415 -26.29 26.17 16.01
N VAL A 416 -25.00 26.33 15.75
CA VAL A 416 -23.94 26.18 16.75
C VAL A 416 -24.14 27.15 17.89
N TYR A 417 -24.45 28.42 17.58
CA TYR A 417 -24.77 29.43 18.61
C TYR A 417 -25.95 29.00 19.49
N GLY A 418 -27.07 28.61 18.87
CA GLY A 418 -28.26 28.16 19.59
C GLY A 418 -27.99 26.93 20.47
N LEU A 419 -27.19 25.99 19.97
CA LEU A 419 -26.84 24.76 20.68
C LEU A 419 -25.83 25.01 21.83
N LEU A 420 -24.84 25.88 21.65
CA LEU A 420 -23.96 26.33 22.74
C LEU A 420 -24.72 27.10 23.81
N HIS A 421 -25.69 27.92 23.41
CA HIS A 421 -26.57 28.62 24.35
C HIS A 421 -27.44 27.63 25.15
N LYS A 422 -28.04 26.62 24.49
CA LYS A 422 -28.76 25.53 25.18
C LYS A 422 -27.85 24.83 26.19
N LEU A 423 -26.62 24.46 25.81
CA LEU A 423 -25.67 23.83 26.75
C LEU A 423 -25.34 24.74 27.96
N LYS A 424 -25.08 26.03 27.74
CA LYS A 424 -24.83 27.00 28.83
C LYS A 424 -26.05 27.19 29.74
N VAL A 425 -27.26 27.13 29.20
CA VAL A 425 -28.50 27.20 29.99
C VAL A 425 -28.68 25.94 30.82
N ILE A 426 -28.41 24.75 30.28
CA ILE A 426 -28.54 23.50 31.04
C ILE A 426 -27.41 23.39 32.11
N GLN A 427 -26.26 24.04 31.90
CA GLN A 427 -25.16 24.12 32.86
C GLN A 427 -25.43 25.04 34.08
N LYS A 428 -26.26 26.08 33.92
CA LYS A 428 -26.64 27.02 34.98
C LYS A 428 -27.84 26.49 35.77
#